data_AF-A0A1I3W3Y2-F1
#
_entry.id   AF-A0A1I3W3Y2-F1
#
_cell.length_a   1.000
_cell.length_b   1.000
_cell.length_c   1.000
_cell.angle_alpha   90.00
_cell.angle_beta   90.00
_cell.angle_gamma   90.00
#
_symmetry.space_group_name_H-M   'P 1'
#
loop_
_entity.id
_entity.type
_entity.pdbx_description
1 polymer ?
#
loop_
_entity_poly.entity_id
_entity_poly.type
_entity_poly.pdbx_seq_one_letter_code
_entity_poly.pdbx_strand_id
1 'polypeptide(L)'
;MFTMKALGACALLGTLCLGQPSQAATILTETHTITARGAGSVGYSTFSVGSAGMYSMYTMGPTLDPELFLFADLNSDGILDASDTLVGHDDDSCPYSLCGPAGRFSNSLIETVLSVGSYILAVSDFNFSEAEARAGSNNNNMTGDVTLVVNSLPAVPLPAGLPLLATALGGAGLLRRSKRRKTA
;
A
#
# COMPACT_ATOMS: atom_id res chain seq x y z
N MET A 1 -8.61 49.24 50.46
CA MET A 1 -7.18 48.89 50.50
C MET A 1 -7.07 47.43 50.93
N PHE A 2 -6.90 46.52 49.97
CA PHE A 2 -6.12 45.27 50.02
C PHE A 2 -6.40 44.52 48.72
N THR A 3 -5.42 44.57 47.83
CA THR A 3 -5.28 43.76 46.62
C THR A 3 -4.91 42.33 47.00
N MET A 4 -5.52 41.33 46.36
CA MET A 4 -4.96 39.98 46.26
C MET A 4 -5.03 39.50 44.81
N LYS A 5 -3.83 39.40 44.20
CA LYS A 5 -3.52 38.65 43.00
C LYS A 5 -3.39 37.17 43.37
N ALA A 6 -3.91 36.27 42.55
CA ALA A 6 -3.46 34.87 42.42
C ALA A 6 -3.37 34.59 40.91
N LEU A 7 -2.18 34.49 40.29
CA LEU A 7 -1.43 33.23 40.07
C LEU A 7 -2.39 32.03 39.94
N GLY A 8 -2.59 31.42 38.78
CA GLY A 8 -1.63 31.04 37.76
C GLY A 8 -1.62 29.52 37.70
N ALA A 9 -2.30 28.93 36.72
CA ALA A 9 -2.18 27.53 36.36
C ALA A 9 -2.59 27.36 34.89
N CYS A 10 -1.64 27.60 33.99
CA CYS A 10 -1.76 27.19 32.60
C CYS A 10 -1.50 25.68 32.58
N ALA A 11 -2.56 24.88 32.61
CA ALA A 11 -2.46 23.44 32.43
C ALA A 11 -2.04 23.17 30.98
N LEU A 12 -0.77 22.82 30.76
CA LEU A 12 -0.35 22.16 29.53
C LEU A 12 -1.02 20.77 29.52
N LEU A 13 -2.14 20.66 28.80
CA LEU A 13 -2.61 19.37 28.32
C LEU A 13 -1.60 18.89 27.27
N GLY A 14 -0.62 18.11 27.71
CA GLY A 14 0.16 17.26 26.82
C GLY A 14 -0.73 16.13 26.33
N THR A 15 -1.36 16.30 25.17
CA THR A 15 -2.06 15.22 24.49
C THR A 15 -1.04 14.17 24.07
N LEU A 16 -0.98 13.08 24.83
CA LEU A 16 -0.27 11.87 24.47
C LEU A 16 -1.02 11.26 23.28
N CYS A 17 -0.65 11.63 22.05
CA CYS A 17 -1.06 10.91 20.86
C CYS A 17 -0.36 9.54 20.88
N LEU A 18 -0.98 8.57 21.57
CA LEU A 18 -0.66 7.16 21.38
C LEU A 18 -1.04 6.80 19.95
N GLY A 19 -0.08 6.86 19.03
CA GLY A 19 -0.26 6.36 17.68
C GLY A 19 -0.61 4.88 17.76
N GLN A 20 -1.85 4.52 17.44
CA GLN A 20 -2.22 3.12 17.32
C GLN A 20 -1.42 2.52 16.16
N PRO A 21 -0.91 1.28 16.30
CA PRO A 21 -0.38 0.57 15.16
C PRO A 21 -1.53 0.40 14.15
N SER A 22 -1.42 1.08 13.01
CA SER A 22 -2.24 0.74 11.86
C SER A 22 -1.82 -0.67 11.45
N GLN A 23 -2.77 -1.58 11.34
CA GLN A 23 -2.55 -2.92 10.80
C GLN A 23 -2.93 -2.92 9.32
N ALA A 24 -2.36 -3.86 8.56
CA ALA A 24 -2.80 -4.07 7.19
C ALA A 24 -4.29 -4.44 7.18
N ALA A 25 -5.07 -3.83 6.29
CA ALA A 25 -6.49 -4.17 6.14
C ALA A 25 -6.71 -4.81 4.78
N THR A 26 -7.29 -6.01 4.78
CA THR A 26 -7.71 -6.72 3.57
C THR A 26 -8.91 -6.04 2.97
N ILE A 27 -8.78 -5.73 1.68
CA ILE A 27 -9.79 -5.03 0.89
C ILE A 27 -10.52 -6.02 0.00
N LEU A 28 -9.78 -6.98 -0.56
CA LEU A 28 -10.30 -7.97 -1.48
C LEU A 28 -9.63 -9.32 -1.23
N THR A 29 -10.43 -10.38 -1.34
CA THR A 29 -9.96 -11.74 -1.53
C THR A 29 -10.93 -12.43 -2.48
N GLU A 30 -10.45 -12.81 -3.65
CA GLU A 30 -11.29 -13.35 -4.73
C GLU A 30 -10.55 -14.49 -5.42
N THR A 31 -11.26 -15.59 -5.72
CA THR A 31 -10.69 -16.74 -6.44
C THR A 31 -11.26 -16.79 -7.85
N HIS A 32 -10.35 -16.82 -8.83
CA HIS A 32 -10.65 -16.97 -10.25
C HIS A 32 -10.29 -18.38 -10.71
N THR A 33 -11.19 -19.02 -11.46
CA THR A 33 -10.87 -20.22 -12.21
C THR A 33 -10.40 -19.83 -13.60
N ILE A 34 -9.10 -19.90 -13.83
CA ILE A 34 -8.45 -19.54 -15.10
C ILE A 34 -8.47 -20.74 -16.03
N THR A 35 -8.99 -20.56 -17.24
CA THR A 35 -8.98 -21.57 -18.29
C THR A 35 -7.71 -21.51 -19.12
N ALA A 36 -7.33 -22.62 -19.74
CA ALA A 36 -6.14 -22.65 -20.60
C ALA A 36 -6.23 -21.64 -21.75
N ARG A 37 -7.39 -21.38 -22.36
CA ARG A 37 -7.51 -20.54 -23.55
C ARG A 37 -8.89 -19.89 -23.66
N GLY A 38 -8.96 -18.75 -24.33
CA GLY A 38 -10.21 -18.10 -24.71
C GLY A 38 -10.91 -17.45 -23.52
N ALA A 39 -12.25 -17.44 -23.52
CA ALA A 39 -13.01 -16.85 -22.43
C ALA A 39 -12.66 -17.52 -21.08
N GLY A 40 -12.43 -16.70 -20.06
CA GLY A 40 -12.03 -17.15 -18.73
C GLY A 40 -10.53 -17.45 -18.58
N SER A 41 -9.71 -17.22 -19.61
CA SER A 41 -8.24 -17.32 -19.48
C SER A 41 -7.61 -16.10 -18.81
N VAL A 42 -8.39 -15.05 -18.55
CA VAL A 42 -7.98 -13.89 -17.73
C VAL A 42 -9.06 -13.68 -16.67
N GLY A 43 -8.64 -13.59 -15.41
CA GLY A 43 -9.47 -13.21 -14.28
C GLY A 43 -9.34 -11.71 -14.01
N TYR A 44 -10.46 -11.06 -13.70
CA TYR A 44 -10.48 -9.63 -13.39
C TYR A 44 -11.12 -9.39 -12.02
N SER A 45 -10.45 -8.56 -11.24
CA SER A 45 -10.93 -8.09 -9.95
C SER A 45 -10.87 -6.58 -9.89
N THR A 46 -11.91 -5.94 -9.36
CA THR A 46 -11.94 -4.49 -9.18
C THR A 46 -11.92 -4.12 -7.71
N PHE A 47 -11.26 -3.02 -7.37
CA PHE A 47 -11.26 -2.49 -6.01
C PHE A 47 -11.10 -0.97 -6.01
N SER A 48 -11.50 -0.34 -4.90
CA SER A 48 -11.37 1.10 -4.70
C SER A 48 -10.42 1.42 -3.57
N VAL A 49 -9.56 2.41 -3.78
CA VAL A 49 -8.63 2.95 -2.79
C VAL A 49 -9.28 4.16 -2.14
N GLY A 50 -9.70 4.03 -0.88
CA GLY A 50 -10.33 5.12 -0.12
C GLY A 50 -9.35 6.12 0.51
N SER A 51 -8.07 5.74 0.63
CA SER A 51 -7.00 6.60 1.12
C SER A 51 -5.72 6.28 0.38
N ALA A 52 -4.98 7.31 -0.05
CA ALA A 52 -3.67 7.10 -0.65
C ALA A 52 -2.72 6.42 0.35
N GLY A 53 -1.88 5.49 -0.11
CA GLY A 53 -1.04 4.70 0.76
C GLY A 53 -0.32 3.57 0.03
N MET A 54 0.41 2.75 0.78
CA MET A 54 1.06 1.54 0.26
C MET A 54 0.04 0.39 0.23
N TYR A 55 0.04 -0.38 -0.86
CA TYR A 55 -0.85 -1.52 -1.05
C TYR A 55 -0.04 -2.73 -1.52
N SER A 56 -0.42 -3.92 -1.06
CA SER A 56 0.10 -5.19 -1.56
C SER A 56 -1.02 -5.94 -2.28
N MET A 57 -0.78 -6.36 -3.51
CA MET A 57 -1.68 -7.18 -4.31
C MET A 57 -0.93 -8.44 -4.71
N TYR A 58 -1.43 -9.61 -4.34
CA TYR A 58 -0.71 -10.85 -4.57
C TYR A 58 -1.64 -12.01 -4.89
N THR A 59 -1.04 -13.05 -5.47
CA THR A 59 -1.74 -14.27 -5.82
C THR A 59 -1.46 -15.37 -4.81
N MET A 60 -2.39 -16.29 -4.67
CA MET A 60 -2.23 -17.54 -3.94
C MET A 60 -2.88 -18.66 -4.74
N GLY A 61 -2.23 -19.81 -4.81
CA GLY A 61 -2.80 -21.01 -5.40
C GLY A 61 -1.68 -22.00 -5.69
N PRO A 62 -1.91 -23.32 -5.65
CA PRO A 62 -0.85 -24.25 -6.01
C PRO A 62 -0.91 -24.69 -7.48
N THR A 63 -1.90 -24.24 -8.27
CA THR A 63 -2.27 -24.89 -9.53
C THR A 63 -1.73 -24.23 -10.81
N LEU A 64 -1.35 -22.96 -10.74
CA LEU A 64 -0.89 -22.17 -11.89
C LEU A 64 0.39 -21.42 -11.54
N ASP A 65 0.98 -20.82 -12.56
CA ASP A 65 2.11 -19.89 -12.46
C ASP A 65 1.58 -18.47 -12.70
N PRO A 66 0.95 -17.84 -11.68
CA PRO A 66 0.12 -16.67 -11.91
C PRO A 66 0.94 -15.40 -12.15
N GLU A 67 0.64 -14.69 -13.24
CA GLU A 67 1.20 -13.36 -13.55
C GLU A 67 0.12 -12.29 -13.35
N LEU A 68 0.49 -11.17 -12.69
CA LEU A 68 -0.45 -10.16 -12.22
C LEU A 68 -0.19 -8.80 -12.88
N PHE A 69 -1.25 -8.15 -13.36
CA PHE A 69 -1.22 -6.77 -13.85
C PHE A 69 -2.19 -5.88 -13.05
N LEU A 70 -1.77 -4.65 -12.78
CA LEU A 70 -2.56 -3.63 -12.11
C LEU A 70 -2.77 -2.42 -13.02
N PHE A 71 -4.02 -2.03 -13.20
CA PHE A 71 -4.43 -0.86 -13.96
C PHE A 71 -5.18 0.12 -13.07
N ALA A 72 -4.94 1.42 -13.28
CA ALA A 72 -5.77 2.48 -12.75
C ALA A 72 -6.98 2.65 -13.67
N ASP A 73 -8.17 2.46 -13.11
CA ASP A 73 -9.45 2.65 -13.78
C ASP A 73 -9.83 4.13 -13.72
N LEU A 74 -9.46 4.85 -14.77
CA LEU A 74 -9.52 6.32 -14.79
C LEU A 74 -10.94 6.85 -14.96
N ASN A 75 -11.82 6.05 -15.55
CA ASN A 75 -13.20 6.43 -15.83
C ASN A 75 -14.19 5.83 -14.79
N SER A 76 -13.72 4.90 -13.94
CA SER A 76 -14.47 4.20 -12.90
C SER A 76 -15.67 3.40 -13.41
N ASP A 77 -15.56 2.80 -14.60
CA ASP A 77 -16.59 1.95 -15.18
C ASP A 77 -16.39 0.45 -14.87
N GLY A 78 -15.24 0.08 -14.30
CA GLY A 78 -14.90 -1.30 -13.94
C GLY A 78 -14.60 -2.21 -15.14
N ILE A 79 -14.36 -1.65 -16.32
CA ILE A 79 -14.04 -2.37 -17.56
C ILE A 79 -12.63 -1.99 -17.99
N LEU A 80 -11.74 -2.99 -18.08
CA LEU A 80 -10.38 -2.71 -18.55
C LEU A 80 -10.40 -2.36 -20.04
N ASP A 81 -10.06 -1.12 -20.37
CA ASP A 81 -10.03 -0.62 -21.74
C ASP A 81 -8.82 0.29 -22.04
N ALA A 82 -8.85 1.00 -23.17
CA ALA A 82 -7.74 1.85 -23.62
C ALA A 82 -7.57 3.14 -22.80
N SER A 83 -8.58 3.53 -22.02
CA SER A 83 -8.51 4.69 -21.13
C SER A 83 -7.76 4.41 -19.83
N ASP A 84 -7.56 3.14 -19.49
CA ASP A 84 -6.89 2.73 -18.25
C ASP A 84 -5.38 2.67 -18.36
N THR A 85 -4.72 3.11 -17.29
CA THR A 85 -3.26 3.23 -17.24
C THR A 85 -2.66 2.05 -16.49
N LEU A 86 -1.65 1.39 -17.09
CA LEU A 86 -0.86 0.38 -16.40
C LEU A 86 -0.08 1.04 -15.24
N VAL A 87 -0.26 0.50 -14.04
CA VAL A 87 0.43 0.95 -12.82
C VAL A 87 1.62 0.06 -12.50
N GLY A 88 1.46 -1.26 -12.67
CA GLY A 88 2.49 -2.23 -12.37
C GLY A 88 2.11 -3.63 -12.82
N HIS A 89 3.10 -4.50 -12.90
CA HIS A 89 2.92 -5.93 -13.13
C HIS A 89 4.00 -6.67 -12.35
N ASP A 90 3.77 -7.95 -12.09
CA ASP A 90 4.74 -8.83 -11.48
C ASP A 90 4.51 -10.28 -11.90
N ASP A 91 5.61 -11.02 -11.95
CA ASP A 91 5.71 -12.47 -12.13
C ASP A 91 6.71 -12.99 -11.08
N ASP A 92 6.28 -13.92 -10.23
CA ASP A 92 7.13 -14.67 -9.31
C ASP A 92 7.84 -13.95 -8.14
N SER A 93 7.47 -12.72 -7.78
CA SER A 93 8.17 -12.03 -6.67
C SER A 93 7.63 -12.32 -5.27
N CYS A 94 6.47 -13.00 -5.13
CA CYS A 94 5.86 -13.14 -3.81
C CYS A 94 6.59 -14.16 -2.91
N PRO A 95 7.01 -13.75 -1.70
CA PRO A 95 7.64 -14.66 -0.78
C PRO A 95 6.66 -15.69 -0.21
N TYR A 96 7.15 -16.93 -0.02
CA TYR A 96 6.40 -18.03 0.59
C TYR A 96 5.76 -17.67 1.94
N SER A 97 6.40 -16.82 2.74
CA SER A 97 5.88 -16.38 4.04
C SER A 97 4.60 -15.54 3.95
N LEU A 98 4.31 -14.95 2.79
CA LEU A 98 3.13 -14.13 2.53
C LEU A 98 2.08 -14.89 1.72
N CYS A 99 2.48 -15.44 0.57
CA CYS A 99 1.55 -16.06 -0.38
C CYS A 99 1.32 -17.56 -0.15
N GLY A 100 2.14 -18.20 0.68
CA GLY A 100 2.12 -19.64 0.84
C GLY A 100 2.65 -20.39 -0.40
N PRO A 101 2.35 -21.70 -0.52
CA PRO A 101 2.86 -22.53 -1.61
C PRO A 101 2.20 -22.22 -2.96
N ALA A 102 3.02 -22.14 -4.02
CA ALA A 102 2.60 -22.12 -5.44
C ALA A 102 2.81 -23.47 -6.16
N GLY A 103 2.86 -24.57 -5.40
CA GLY A 103 3.19 -25.88 -5.97
C GLY A 103 4.62 -25.92 -6.51
N ARG A 104 4.78 -26.04 -7.83
CA ARG A 104 6.09 -26.02 -8.51
C ARG A 104 6.48 -24.65 -9.08
N PHE A 105 5.58 -23.68 -8.94
CA PHE A 105 5.66 -22.32 -9.48
C PHE A 105 5.91 -21.33 -8.34
N SER A 106 5.83 -20.05 -8.65
CA SER A 106 5.87 -18.95 -7.68
C SER A 106 4.59 -18.12 -7.78
N ASN A 107 4.35 -17.26 -6.78
CA ASN A 107 3.19 -16.37 -6.77
C ASN A 107 3.66 -14.96 -7.13
N SER A 108 2.78 -14.17 -7.74
CA SER A 108 3.04 -12.76 -8.03
C SER A 108 2.71 -11.85 -6.85
N LEU A 109 3.46 -10.76 -6.72
CA LEU A 109 3.26 -9.70 -5.74
C LEU A 109 3.57 -8.33 -6.35
N ILE A 110 2.57 -7.46 -6.35
CA ILE A 110 2.74 -6.03 -6.61
C ILE A 110 2.65 -5.30 -5.28
N GLU A 111 3.73 -4.61 -4.88
CA GLU A 111 3.72 -3.64 -3.78
C GLU A 111 3.97 -2.24 -4.32
N THR A 112 3.00 -1.35 -4.19
CA THR A 112 3.13 0.01 -4.71
C THR A 112 2.27 1.02 -3.96
N VAL A 113 2.60 2.31 -4.12
CA VAL A 113 1.83 3.41 -3.56
C VAL A 113 0.69 3.75 -4.52
N LEU A 114 -0.54 3.64 -4.02
CA LEU A 114 -1.75 3.97 -4.78
C LEU A 114 -2.33 5.29 -4.30
N SER A 115 -2.87 6.05 -5.25
CA SER A 115 -3.71 7.22 -4.97
C SER A 115 -5.17 6.81 -4.81
N VAL A 116 -5.99 7.67 -4.20
CA VAL A 116 -7.45 7.47 -4.14
C VAL A 116 -8.01 7.32 -5.55
N GLY A 117 -8.79 6.25 -5.78
CA GLY A 117 -9.32 5.94 -7.11
C GLY A 117 -9.80 4.50 -7.24
N SER A 118 -10.18 4.12 -8.46
CA SER A 118 -10.60 2.77 -8.84
C SER A 118 -9.46 2.06 -9.56
N TYR A 119 -9.35 0.75 -9.36
CA TYR A 119 -8.29 -0.07 -9.93
C TYR A 119 -8.83 -1.42 -10.37
N ILE A 120 -8.18 -1.98 -11.40
CA ILE A 120 -8.48 -3.29 -11.96
C ILE A 120 -7.21 -4.12 -11.89
N LEU A 121 -7.33 -5.31 -11.30
CA LEU A 121 -6.32 -6.36 -11.40
C LEU A 121 -6.73 -7.33 -12.51
N ALA A 122 -5.77 -7.68 -13.35
CA ALA A 122 -5.90 -8.76 -14.32
C ALA A 122 -4.90 -9.86 -13.95
N VAL A 123 -5.35 -11.10 -13.90
CA VAL A 123 -4.52 -12.26 -13.57
C VAL A 123 -4.70 -13.37 -14.60
N SER A 124 -3.61 -14.02 -14.97
CA SER A 124 -3.61 -15.21 -15.82
C SER A 124 -2.48 -16.15 -15.42
N ASP A 125 -2.37 -17.29 -16.11
CA ASP A 125 -1.19 -18.17 -16.06
C ASP A 125 -0.02 -17.54 -16.84
N PHE A 126 1.19 -18.04 -16.57
CA PHE A 126 2.47 -17.55 -17.08
C PHE A 126 2.50 -17.26 -18.59
N ASN A 127 3.41 -16.34 -18.96
CA ASN A 127 3.54 -15.78 -20.31
C ASN A 127 2.29 -14.94 -20.66
N PHE A 128 1.90 -14.08 -19.73
CA PHE A 128 0.76 -13.19 -19.84
C PHE A 128 1.21 -11.77 -20.15
N SER A 129 0.75 -11.19 -21.25
CA SER A 129 1.11 -9.83 -21.63
C SER A 129 0.05 -8.79 -21.28
N GLU A 130 0.44 -7.52 -21.20
CA GLU A 130 -0.51 -6.39 -21.05
C GLU A 130 -1.56 -6.38 -22.17
N ALA A 131 -1.16 -6.74 -23.40
CA ALA A 131 -2.07 -6.79 -24.54
C ALA A 131 -3.15 -7.87 -24.35
N GLU A 132 -2.77 -9.04 -23.83
CA GLU A 132 -3.71 -10.12 -23.49
C GLU A 132 -4.59 -9.74 -22.30
N ALA A 133 -4.02 -9.03 -21.31
CA ALA A 133 -4.77 -8.48 -20.19
C ALA A 133 -5.86 -7.52 -20.66
N ARG A 134 -5.58 -6.64 -21.63
CA ARG A 134 -6.60 -5.75 -22.20
C ARG A 134 -7.55 -6.45 -23.16
N ALA A 135 -7.10 -7.51 -23.83
CA ALA A 135 -7.93 -8.28 -24.76
C ALA A 135 -8.86 -9.29 -24.07
N GLY A 136 -8.62 -9.63 -22.80
CA GLY A 136 -9.41 -10.62 -22.05
C GLY A 136 -9.22 -12.05 -22.49
N SER A 137 -8.09 -12.34 -23.13
CA SER A 137 -7.71 -13.70 -23.46
C SER A 137 -6.20 -13.86 -23.43
N ASN A 138 -5.77 -14.90 -22.75
CA ASN A 138 -4.41 -15.43 -22.81
C ASN A 138 -4.45 -16.84 -23.45
N ASN A 139 -3.32 -17.29 -23.99
CA ASN A 139 -3.19 -18.57 -24.66
C ASN A 139 -2.24 -19.49 -23.89
N ASN A 140 -2.76 -20.00 -22.78
CA ASN A 140 -2.05 -20.79 -21.78
C ASN A 140 -2.13 -22.28 -22.13
N ASN A 141 -1.41 -23.07 -21.34
CA ASN A 141 -1.46 -24.53 -21.42
C ASN A 141 -2.04 -25.18 -20.15
N MET A 142 -2.43 -24.37 -19.15
CA MET A 142 -2.91 -24.84 -17.85
C MET A 142 -4.25 -24.20 -17.48
N THR A 143 -5.06 -24.96 -16.75
CA THR A 143 -6.31 -24.51 -16.14
C THR A 143 -6.17 -24.73 -14.64
N GLY A 144 -6.62 -23.77 -13.84
CA GLY A 144 -6.54 -23.87 -12.39
C GLY A 144 -7.12 -22.64 -11.70
N ASP A 145 -7.08 -22.67 -10.38
CA ASP A 145 -7.59 -21.59 -9.56
C ASP A 145 -6.45 -20.67 -9.09
N VAL A 146 -6.71 -19.36 -9.11
CA VAL A 146 -5.83 -18.35 -8.54
C VAL A 146 -6.66 -17.48 -7.60
N THR A 147 -6.22 -17.37 -6.36
CA THR A 147 -6.79 -16.43 -5.39
C THR A 147 -6.00 -15.13 -5.42
N LEU A 148 -6.66 -14.02 -5.72
CA LEU A 148 -6.12 -12.68 -5.58
C LEU A 148 -6.44 -12.11 -4.21
N VAL A 149 -5.46 -11.48 -3.58
CA VAL A 149 -5.61 -10.77 -2.33
C VAL A 149 -5.10 -9.35 -2.47
N VAL A 150 -5.88 -8.38 -2.00
CA VAL A 150 -5.48 -6.97 -1.94
C VAL A 150 -5.53 -6.51 -0.49
N ASN A 151 -4.40 -6.02 0.01
CA ASN A 151 -4.31 -5.41 1.33
C ASN A 151 -3.83 -3.96 1.22
N SER A 152 -4.44 -3.08 2.00
CA SER A 152 -3.80 -1.82 2.37
C SER A 152 -2.75 -2.09 3.43
N LEU A 153 -1.56 -1.51 3.27
CA LEU A 153 -0.48 -1.60 4.24
C LEU A 153 -0.45 -0.35 5.12
N PRO A 154 -0.14 -0.50 6.42
CA PRO A 154 -0.14 0.62 7.32
C PRO A 154 0.96 1.62 6.97
N ALA A 155 0.63 2.91 7.01
CA ALA A 155 1.64 3.96 6.94
C ALA A 155 2.55 3.85 8.17
N VAL A 156 3.84 3.54 7.97
CA VAL A 156 4.81 3.49 9.07
C VAL A 156 4.95 4.89 9.66
N PRO A 157 4.53 5.14 10.92
CA PRO A 157 4.75 6.44 11.55
C PRO A 157 6.25 6.63 11.73
N LEU A 158 6.81 7.69 11.15
CA LEU A 158 8.20 8.07 11.42
C LEU A 158 8.39 8.20 12.94
N PRO A 159 9.44 7.61 13.53
CA PRO A 159 9.66 7.73 14.97
C PRO A 159 9.75 9.20 15.34
N ALA A 160 8.96 9.61 16.35
CA ALA A 160 8.85 10.99 16.85
C ALA A 160 10.18 11.60 17.33
N GLY A 161 11.30 10.87 17.26
CA GLY A 161 12.64 11.33 17.62
C GLY A 161 13.26 12.35 16.67
N LEU A 162 12.87 12.39 15.38
CA LEU A 162 13.43 13.36 14.43
C LEU A 162 13.07 14.83 14.74
N PRO A 163 11.80 15.19 15.00
CA PRO A 163 11.46 16.56 15.41
C PRO A 163 11.98 16.91 16.82
N LEU A 164 12.13 15.93 17.71
CA LEU A 164 12.65 16.13 19.08
C LEU A 164 14.18 16.37 19.09
N LEU A 165 14.93 15.70 18.21
CA LEU A 165 16.37 15.94 18.05
C LEU A 165 16.64 17.30 17.39
N ALA A 166 15.85 17.68 16.39
CA ALA A 166 15.96 18.99 15.73
C ALA A 166 15.71 20.16 16.70
N THR A 167 14.75 20.01 17.62
CA THR A 167 14.46 21.03 18.64
C THR A 167 15.48 21.05 19.78
N ALA A 168 16.03 19.89 20.17
CA ALA A 168 17.07 19.80 21.20
C ALA A 168 18.41 20.44 20.79
N LEU A 169 18.84 20.28 19.54
CA LEU A 169 20.06 20.93 19.02
C LEU A 169 19.88 22.44 18.76
N GLY A 170 18.67 22.89 18.40
CA GLY A 170 18.37 24.31 18.22
C GLY A 170 18.33 25.11 19.53
N GLY A 171 17.87 24.50 20.63
CA GLY A 171 17.75 25.17 21.94
C GLY A 171 19.07 25.42 22.67
N ALA A 172 20.07 24.55 22.47
CA ALA A 172 21.35 24.65 23.17
C ALA A 172 22.26 25.80 22.65
N GLY A 173 22.01 26.31 21.44
CA GLY A 173 22.81 27.38 20.82
C GLY A 173 22.53 28.79 21.36
N LEU A 174 21.35 29.04 21.95
CA LEU A 174 20.93 30.38 22.37
C LEU A 174 21.28 30.74 23.82
N LEU A 175 21.75 29.78 24.63
CA LEU A 175 22.07 30.02 26.06
C LEU A 175 23.51 30.47 26.33
N ARG A 176 24.37 30.59 25.30
CA ARG A 176 25.81 30.88 25.49
C ARG A 176 26.22 32.35 25.35
N ARG A 177 25.29 33.31 25.24
CA ARG A 177 25.64 34.74 25.32
C ARG A 177 25.49 35.25 26.76
N SER A 178 26.31 34.70 27.64
CA SER A 178 26.42 35.16 29.02
C SER A 178 27.20 36.48 29.11
N LYS A 179 26.65 37.40 29.91
CA LYS A 179 27.35 38.39 30.75
C LYS A 179 28.75 38.87 30.28
N ARG A 180 28.80 40.13 29.83
CA ARG A 180 29.80 41.07 30.36
C ARG A 180 29.08 42.21 31.07
N ARG A 181 29.23 42.25 32.39
CA ARG A 181 28.77 43.30 33.31
C ARG A 181 29.83 44.41 33.34
N LYS A 182 29.31 45.65 33.43
CA LYS A 182 29.91 46.98 33.71
C LYS A 182 31.25 47.03 34.46
N THR A 183 32.04 48.08 34.18
CA THR A 183 32.59 49.02 35.19
C THR A 183 33.17 50.29 34.55
N ALA A 184 32.88 51.42 35.23
CA ALA A 184 33.48 52.77 35.20
C ALA A 184 33.43 53.56 33.89
#